data_AF-A0AAD8GS10-F1
#
_entry.id   AF-A0AAD8GS10-F1
#
_cell.length_a   1.000
_cell.length_b   1.000
_cell.length_c   1.000
_cell.angle_alpha   90.00
_cell.angle_beta   90.00
_cell.angle_gamma   90.00
#
_symmetry.space_group_name_H-M   'P 1'
#
loop_
_entity.id
_entity.type
_entity.pdbx_description
1 polymer ?
#
loop_
_entity_poly.entity_id
_entity_poly.type
_entity_poly.pdbx_seq_one_letter_code
_entity_poly.pdbx_strand_id
1 'polypeptide(L)'
;MQHQQQAQKSRWYRPANVKGVAADLSHCNTPSQVLDFTGTPELGDALKGVDVVIIPAGLPGKPGMTRDDLFNINANIVKTLVEAVADNCPDAFIHIIHNPVNSTVPIAAEVLKQKGVYDPKFPISFFGVTTLDVVRSNTFVAQKKNLKLIDVDVPNAGTQVVDAKAGAGSATLSMAYAAARFVESSLRALDGARWTTEYEQKALEALKHELKASIEKGVAFAQKQAVAA
;
A
#
# COMPACT_ATOMS: atom_id res chain seq x y z
N MET A 1 29.76 23.53 5.36
CA MET A 1 28.52 24.04 4.74
C MET A 1 27.37 23.21 5.27
N GLN A 2 26.45 23.83 6.01
CA GLN A 2 25.24 23.16 6.51
C GLN A 2 24.37 22.81 5.30
N HIS A 3 24.20 21.52 4.98
CA HIS A 3 23.05 21.11 4.19
C HIS A 3 21.82 21.48 5.02
N GLN A 4 21.11 22.54 4.62
CA GLN A 4 19.74 22.74 5.06
C GLN A 4 18.99 21.46 4.66
N GLN A 5 18.69 20.59 5.62
CA GLN A 5 17.70 19.54 5.41
C GLN A 5 16.41 20.26 5.08
N GLN A 6 16.06 20.28 3.80
CA GLN A 6 14.78 20.79 3.36
C GLN A 6 13.71 19.98 4.11
N ALA A 7 12.87 20.66 4.89
CA ALA A 7 11.87 19.99 5.71
C ALA A 7 11.01 19.08 4.81
N GLN A 8 11.01 17.78 5.11
CA GLN A 8 10.18 16.81 4.39
C GLN A 8 8.71 17.20 4.57
N LYS A 9 7.91 17.02 3.52
CA LYS A 9 6.47 17.34 3.55
C LYS A 9 5.66 16.05 3.56
N SER A 10 4.80 15.89 4.55
CA SER A 10 3.80 14.83 4.60
C SER A 10 2.45 15.40 4.18
N ARG A 11 1.90 14.90 3.07
CA ARG A 11 0.62 15.35 2.51
C ARG A 11 -0.46 14.31 2.78
N TRP A 12 -1.50 14.72 3.50
CA TRP A 12 -2.60 13.85 3.88
C TRP A 12 -3.84 14.20 3.07
N TYR A 13 -4.37 13.22 2.35
CA TYR A 13 -5.58 13.38 1.55
C TYR A 13 -6.72 12.51 2.07
N ARG A 14 -7.93 13.07 2.18
CA ARG A 14 -9.18 12.30 2.30
C ARG A 14 -10.34 13.01 1.61
N PRO A 15 -11.38 12.27 1.16
CA PRO A 15 -12.62 12.89 0.70
C PRO A 15 -13.30 13.76 1.76
N ALA A 16 -13.10 13.45 3.05
CA ALA A 16 -13.61 14.21 4.19
C ALA A 16 -12.75 13.96 5.45
N ASN A 17 -12.83 14.88 6.41
CA ASN A 17 -12.31 14.73 7.78
C ASN A 17 -10.79 14.50 7.91
N VAL A 18 -9.96 15.07 7.02
CA VAL A 18 -8.49 14.98 7.15
C VAL A 18 -7.90 16.03 8.10
N LYS A 19 -8.53 17.20 8.22
CA LYS A 19 -8.05 18.32 9.04
C LYS A 19 -7.70 17.94 10.48
N GLY A 20 -8.58 17.18 11.14
CA GLY A 20 -8.34 16.73 12.51
C GLY A 20 -7.13 15.80 12.63
N VAL A 21 -6.94 14.91 11.66
CA VAL A 21 -5.80 13.99 11.62
C VAL A 21 -4.50 14.76 11.38
N ALA A 22 -4.51 15.70 10.45
CA ALA A 22 -3.34 16.52 10.14
C ALA A 22 -2.94 17.44 11.31
N ALA A 23 -3.93 18.02 12.02
CA ALA A 23 -3.68 18.81 13.21
C ALA A 23 -3.08 17.98 14.35
N ASP A 24 -3.55 16.75 14.53
CA ASP A 24 -2.98 15.84 15.53
C ASP A 24 -1.51 15.49 15.19
N LEU A 25 -1.24 15.16 13.93
CA LEU A 25 0.11 14.82 13.46
C LEU A 25 1.07 16.01 13.45
N SER A 26 0.58 17.23 13.23
CA SER A 26 1.45 18.43 13.21
C SER A 26 2.00 18.78 14.58
N HIS A 27 1.43 18.23 15.66
CA HIS A 27 1.97 18.36 17.01
C HIS A 27 3.13 17.40 17.30
N CYS A 28 3.36 16.37 16.46
CA CYS A 28 4.49 15.48 16.63
C CYS A 28 5.81 16.25 16.46
N ASN A 29 6.76 16.05 17.38
CA ASN A 29 8.05 16.73 17.42
C ASN A 29 9.04 16.22 16.35
N THR A 30 8.62 16.27 15.09
CA THR A 30 9.40 15.86 13.93
C THR A 30 9.62 17.05 13.00
N PRO A 31 10.70 17.08 12.21
CA PRO A 31 10.94 18.17 11.26
C PRO A 31 9.99 18.15 10.04
N SER A 32 9.10 17.15 9.94
CA SER A 32 8.18 17.01 8.81
C SER A 32 7.03 18.01 8.90
N GLN A 33 6.80 18.76 7.82
CA GLN A 33 5.63 19.61 7.71
C GLN A 33 4.41 18.79 7.27
N VAL A 34 3.32 18.86 8.03
CA VAL A 34 2.06 18.19 7.70
C VAL A 34 1.16 19.16 6.92
N LEU A 35 0.68 18.73 5.76
CA LEU A 35 -0.27 19.45 4.92
C LEU A 35 -1.52 18.57 4.71
N ASP A 36 -2.70 19.17 4.76
CA ASP A 36 -3.97 18.47 4.55
C ASP A 36 -4.66 18.90 3.25
N PHE A 37 -5.30 17.92 2.60
CA PHE A 37 -6.05 18.09 1.35
C PHE A 37 -7.38 17.34 1.45
N THR A 38 -8.49 18.05 1.29
CA THR A 38 -9.85 17.53 1.48
C THR A 38 -10.65 17.55 0.18
N GLY A 39 -11.24 16.41 -0.16
CA GLY A 39 -12.19 16.30 -1.26
C GLY A 39 -11.53 16.21 -2.64
N THR A 40 -12.27 15.65 -3.60
CA THR A 40 -11.76 15.36 -4.96
C THR A 40 -11.02 16.51 -5.65
N PRO A 41 -11.44 17.79 -5.54
CA PRO A 41 -10.73 18.90 -6.19
C PRO A 41 -9.28 19.09 -5.72
N GLU A 42 -8.98 18.75 -4.46
CA GLU A 42 -7.65 18.96 -3.87
C GLU A 42 -6.71 17.75 -4.06
N LEU A 43 -7.20 16.64 -4.64
CA LEU A 43 -6.40 15.43 -4.86
C LEU A 43 -5.18 15.68 -5.75
N GLY A 44 -5.33 16.44 -6.84
CA GLY A 44 -4.21 16.76 -7.72
C GLY A 44 -3.14 17.58 -7.00
N ASP A 45 -3.55 18.57 -6.20
CA ASP A 45 -2.63 19.39 -5.40
C ASP A 45 -1.93 18.59 -4.30
N ALA A 46 -2.61 17.59 -3.72
CA ALA A 46 -2.02 16.66 -2.77
C ALA A 46 -0.87 15.84 -3.37
N LEU A 47 -0.88 15.62 -4.70
CA LEU A 47 0.05 14.74 -5.41
C LEU A 47 1.22 15.47 -6.07
N LYS A 48 1.11 16.77 -6.33
CA LYS A 48 2.16 17.55 -7.02
C LYS A 48 3.51 17.50 -6.30
N GLY A 49 4.52 16.96 -6.99
CA GLY A 49 5.90 16.87 -6.50
C GLY A 49 6.05 15.92 -5.32
N VAL A 50 5.23 14.86 -5.27
CA VAL A 50 5.35 13.78 -4.29
C VAL A 50 6.23 12.68 -4.86
N ASP A 51 7.24 12.25 -4.09
CA ASP A 51 8.14 11.15 -4.48
C ASP A 51 7.62 9.77 -4.05
N VAL A 52 6.79 9.72 -3.00
CA VAL A 52 6.23 8.47 -2.44
C VAL A 52 4.76 8.67 -2.07
N VAL A 53 3.88 7.85 -2.64
CA VAL A 53 2.43 7.86 -2.43
C VAL A 53 1.99 6.60 -1.70
N ILE A 54 1.37 6.73 -0.53
CA ILE A 54 0.87 5.60 0.26
C ILE A 54 -0.66 5.53 0.15
N ILE A 55 -1.19 4.38 -0.28
CA ILE A 55 -2.62 4.15 -0.52
C ILE A 55 -3.17 3.10 0.46
N PRO A 56 -3.55 3.50 1.69
CA PRO A 56 -4.35 2.68 2.60
C PRO A 56 -5.86 2.77 2.32
N ALA A 57 -6.25 3.57 1.33
CA ALA A 57 -7.64 3.95 1.09
C ALA A 57 -8.50 2.76 0.64
N GLY A 58 -9.57 2.55 1.39
CA GLY A 58 -10.68 1.68 1.02
C GLY A 58 -11.74 1.68 2.11
N LEU A 59 -12.88 1.07 1.80
CA LEU A 59 -14.03 1.04 2.70
C LEU A 59 -14.05 -0.28 3.48
N PRO A 60 -14.38 -0.25 4.78
CA PRO A 60 -14.68 -1.47 5.52
C PRO A 60 -15.98 -2.07 4.99
N GLY A 61 -16.07 -3.40 4.98
CA GLY A 61 -17.30 -4.10 4.65
C GLY A 61 -18.43 -3.69 5.60
N LYS A 62 -19.62 -3.48 5.04
CA LYS A 62 -20.85 -3.23 5.81
C LYS A 62 -21.70 -4.50 5.89
N PRO A 63 -22.50 -4.71 6.96
CA PRO A 63 -23.45 -5.81 7.00
C PRO A 63 -24.34 -5.82 5.74
N GLY A 64 -24.51 -7.01 5.14
CA GLY A 64 -25.29 -7.18 3.90
C GLY A 64 -24.53 -6.90 2.59
N MET A 65 -23.30 -6.40 2.64
CA MET A 65 -22.46 -6.23 1.45
C MET A 65 -21.79 -7.55 1.06
N THR A 66 -21.83 -7.91 -0.23
CA THR A 66 -21.13 -9.11 -0.70
C THR A 66 -19.62 -8.86 -0.80
N ARG A 67 -18.83 -9.95 -0.85
CA ARG A 67 -17.38 -9.85 -1.07
C ARG A 67 -17.04 -9.20 -2.41
N ASP A 68 -17.86 -9.43 -3.43
CA ASP A 68 -17.64 -8.87 -4.77
C ASP A 68 -18.03 -7.39 -4.84
N ASP A 69 -19.10 -6.96 -4.16
CA ASP A 69 -19.43 -5.54 -4.06
C ASP A 69 -18.31 -4.76 -3.36
N LEU A 70 -17.83 -5.30 -2.23
CA LEU A 70 -16.71 -4.71 -1.49
C LEU A 70 -15.45 -4.66 -2.35
N PHE A 71 -15.18 -5.70 -3.13
CA PHE A 71 -14.07 -5.72 -4.08
C PHE A 71 -14.22 -4.62 -5.13
N ASN A 72 -15.36 -4.52 -5.80
CA ASN A 72 -15.58 -3.55 -6.89
C ASN A 72 -15.46 -2.10 -6.41
N ILE A 73 -16.03 -1.79 -5.24
CA ILE A 73 -15.92 -0.46 -4.62
C ILE A 73 -14.45 -0.11 -4.37
N ASN A 74 -13.71 -1.03 -3.75
CA ASN A 74 -12.32 -0.80 -3.38
C ASN A 74 -11.38 -0.79 -4.59
N ALA A 75 -11.65 -1.64 -5.58
CA ALA A 75 -10.96 -1.64 -6.86
C ALA A 75 -11.13 -0.29 -7.58
N ASN A 76 -12.33 0.28 -7.56
CA ASN A 76 -12.59 1.59 -8.14
C ASN A 76 -11.86 2.72 -7.39
N ILE A 77 -11.83 2.68 -6.05
CA ILE A 77 -11.07 3.65 -5.24
C ILE A 77 -9.58 3.61 -5.61
N VAL A 78 -8.98 2.42 -5.66
CA VAL A 78 -7.56 2.27 -6.04
C VAL A 78 -7.33 2.77 -7.45
N LYS A 79 -8.20 2.40 -8.41
CA LYS A 79 -8.11 2.86 -9.80
C LYS A 79 -8.07 4.39 -9.88
N THR A 80 -9.05 5.08 -9.29
CA THR A 80 -9.13 6.55 -9.32
C THR A 80 -7.92 7.22 -8.68
N LEU A 81 -7.40 6.67 -7.58
CA LEU A 81 -6.21 7.22 -6.93
C LEU A 81 -4.96 7.01 -7.78
N VAL A 82 -4.80 5.85 -8.41
CA VAL A 82 -3.67 5.57 -9.31
C VAL A 82 -3.75 6.39 -10.59
N GLU A 83 -4.95 6.62 -11.15
CA GLU A 83 -5.15 7.56 -12.27
C GLU A 83 -4.68 8.97 -11.89
N ALA A 84 -5.04 9.45 -10.69
CA ALA A 84 -4.60 10.75 -10.22
C ALA A 84 -3.08 10.81 -10.00
N VAL A 85 -2.45 9.74 -9.50
CA VAL A 85 -0.99 9.66 -9.39
C VAL A 85 -0.34 9.73 -10.77
N ALA A 86 -0.82 8.94 -11.72
CA ALA A 86 -0.31 8.94 -13.10
C ALA A 86 -0.38 10.34 -13.74
N ASP A 87 -1.45 11.10 -13.45
CA ASP A 87 -1.66 12.43 -14.01
C ASP A 87 -0.84 13.55 -13.32
N ASN A 88 -0.44 13.36 -12.05
CA ASN A 88 0.12 14.45 -11.22
C ASN A 88 1.56 14.20 -10.71
N CYS A 89 1.96 12.95 -10.52
CA CYS A 89 3.30 12.56 -10.06
C CYS A 89 3.68 11.16 -10.60
N PRO A 90 3.83 10.99 -11.92
CA PRO A 90 4.05 9.68 -12.54
C PRO A 90 5.35 8.99 -12.10
N ASP A 91 6.34 9.75 -11.64
CA ASP A 91 7.63 9.24 -11.16
C ASP A 91 7.60 8.79 -9.69
N ALA A 92 6.47 8.95 -9.00
CA ALA A 92 6.33 8.62 -7.58
C ALA A 92 6.30 7.09 -7.35
N PHE A 93 6.89 6.65 -6.24
CA PHE A 93 6.73 5.29 -5.74
C PHE A 93 5.34 5.11 -5.10
N ILE A 94 4.55 4.17 -5.60
CA ILE A 94 3.17 3.93 -5.14
C ILE A 94 3.14 2.72 -4.19
N HIS A 95 2.74 2.91 -2.94
CA HIS A 95 2.60 1.86 -1.94
C HIS A 95 1.13 1.52 -1.69
N ILE A 96 0.63 0.47 -2.33
CA ILE A 96 -0.75 0.00 -2.22
C ILE A 96 -0.86 -0.91 -1.01
N ILE A 97 -1.56 -0.44 0.03
CA ILE A 97 -1.85 -1.21 1.24
C ILE A 97 -3.21 -1.87 1.16
N HIS A 98 -4.15 -1.24 0.42
CA HIS A 98 -5.54 -1.66 0.47
C HIS A 98 -5.76 -3.07 -0.10
N ASN A 99 -6.49 -3.87 0.67
CA ASN A 99 -6.78 -5.25 0.32
C ASN A 99 -7.96 -5.39 -0.64
N PRO A 100 -7.94 -6.40 -1.53
CA PRO A 100 -6.91 -7.44 -1.67
C PRO A 100 -5.71 -6.98 -2.51
N VAL A 101 -4.51 -6.92 -1.91
CA VAL A 101 -3.26 -6.48 -2.56
C VAL A 101 -2.98 -7.25 -3.86
N ASN A 102 -3.27 -8.55 -3.84
CA ASN A 102 -3.09 -9.46 -4.99
C ASN A 102 -3.93 -9.10 -6.22
N SER A 103 -4.95 -8.25 -6.08
CA SER A 103 -5.76 -7.76 -7.20
C SER A 103 -5.60 -6.25 -7.41
N THR A 104 -5.40 -5.46 -6.35
CA THR A 104 -5.24 -4.00 -6.44
C THR A 104 -3.90 -3.61 -7.10
N VAL A 105 -2.84 -4.39 -6.90
CA VAL A 105 -1.55 -4.19 -7.60
C VAL A 105 -1.67 -4.42 -9.11
N PRO A 106 -2.26 -5.54 -9.60
CA PRO A 106 -2.56 -5.70 -11.02
C PRO A 106 -3.43 -4.59 -11.60
N ILE A 107 -4.44 -4.10 -10.87
CA ILE A 107 -5.27 -2.96 -11.30
C ILE A 107 -4.39 -1.73 -11.52
N ALA A 108 -3.52 -1.40 -10.57
CA ALA A 108 -2.63 -0.25 -10.69
C ALA A 108 -1.70 -0.39 -11.90
N ALA A 109 -1.12 -1.57 -12.12
CA ALA A 109 -0.28 -1.83 -13.28
C ALA A 109 -1.02 -1.57 -14.60
N GLU A 110 -2.26 -2.07 -14.74
CA GLU A 110 -3.06 -1.84 -15.95
C GLU A 110 -3.45 -0.36 -16.12
N VAL A 111 -3.80 0.34 -15.05
CA VAL A 111 -4.10 1.78 -15.10
C VAL A 111 -2.87 2.57 -15.57
N LEU A 112 -1.69 2.31 -15.01
CA LEU A 112 -0.45 2.97 -15.41
C LEU A 112 -0.10 2.69 -16.88
N LYS A 113 -0.37 1.46 -17.37
CA LYS A 113 -0.20 1.11 -18.79
C LYS A 113 -1.16 1.90 -19.68
N GLN A 114 -2.44 2.00 -19.29
CA GLN A 114 -3.44 2.77 -20.02
C GLN A 114 -3.09 4.27 -20.07
N LYS A 115 -2.48 4.79 -19.01
CA LYS A 115 -1.97 6.17 -18.92
C LYS A 115 -0.63 6.39 -19.62
N GLY A 116 0.04 5.33 -20.09
CA GLY A 116 1.32 5.41 -20.80
C GLY A 116 2.52 5.74 -19.93
N VAL A 117 2.39 5.67 -18.59
CA VAL A 117 3.45 5.98 -17.62
C VAL A 117 4.06 4.72 -16.97
N TYR A 118 3.59 3.54 -17.37
CA TYR A 118 4.12 2.26 -16.90
C TYR A 118 5.47 1.95 -17.57
N ASP A 119 6.54 1.89 -16.77
CA ASP A 119 7.84 1.41 -17.25
C ASP A 119 8.05 -0.08 -16.90
N PRO A 120 8.04 -0.99 -17.89
CA PRO A 120 8.30 -2.41 -17.67
C PRO A 120 9.75 -2.73 -17.27
N LYS A 121 10.71 -1.82 -17.53
CA LYS A 121 12.14 -1.97 -17.19
C LYS A 121 12.45 -1.47 -15.78
N PHE A 122 11.62 -0.56 -15.25
CA PHE A 122 11.64 -0.10 -13.87
C PHE A 122 10.31 -0.40 -13.18
N PRO A 123 9.95 -1.70 -12.99
CA PRO A 123 8.69 -2.11 -12.33
C PRO A 123 8.63 -1.75 -10.84
N ILE A 124 9.64 -1.02 -10.33
CA ILE A 124 9.83 -0.65 -8.93
C ILE A 124 8.97 0.58 -8.57
N SER A 125 8.29 1.23 -9.52
CA SER A 125 7.46 2.42 -9.23
C SER A 125 6.17 2.14 -8.45
N PHE A 126 5.76 0.88 -8.24
CA PHE A 126 4.61 0.55 -7.40
C PHE A 126 4.72 -0.81 -6.68
N PHE A 127 4.20 -0.88 -5.46
CA PHE A 127 4.34 -2.01 -4.55
C PHE A 127 3.02 -2.36 -3.87
N GLY A 128 2.78 -3.66 -3.71
CA GLY A 128 1.82 -4.17 -2.73
C GLY A 128 2.47 -4.29 -1.36
N VAL A 129 1.94 -3.61 -0.35
CA VAL A 129 2.50 -3.68 1.00
C VAL A 129 2.05 -4.97 1.69
N THR A 130 2.93 -5.96 1.72
CA THR A 130 2.72 -7.28 2.36
C THR A 130 3.44 -7.42 3.70
N THR A 131 4.16 -6.39 4.16
CA THR A 131 5.00 -6.44 5.37
C THR A 131 4.23 -6.78 6.65
N LEU A 132 2.89 -6.65 6.65
CA LEU A 132 2.07 -7.09 7.78
C LEU A 132 2.21 -8.60 8.03
N ASP A 133 2.35 -9.38 6.97
CA ASP A 133 2.50 -10.83 7.04
C ASP A 133 3.87 -11.19 7.65
N VAL A 134 4.95 -10.47 7.29
CA VAL A 134 6.26 -10.58 7.95
C VAL A 134 6.17 -10.25 9.45
N VAL A 135 5.55 -9.13 9.82
CA VAL A 135 5.40 -8.72 11.23
C VAL A 135 4.64 -9.79 12.05
N ARG A 136 3.58 -10.38 11.48
CA ARG A 136 2.85 -11.48 12.11
C ARG A 136 3.71 -12.73 12.27
N SER A 137 4.41 -13.10 11.20
CA SER A 137 5.30 -14.25 11.19
C SER A 137 6.35 -14.17 12.28
N ASN A 138 7.01 -13.02 12.40
CA ASN A 138 8.03 -12.77 13.42
C ASN A 138 7.43 -12.92 14.81
N THR A 139 6.22 -12.37 15.01
CA THR A 139 5.49 -12.50 16.29
C THR A 139 5.22 -13.95 16.64
N PHE A 140 4.70 -14.74 15.71
CA PHE A 140 4.37 -16.14 15.97
C PHE A 140 5.60 -17.01 16.20
N VAL A 141 6.66 -16.81 15.41
CA VAL A 141 7.92 -17.56 15.60
C VAL A 141 8.59 -17.17 16.91
N ALA A 142 8.63 -15.89 17.26
CA ALA A 142 9.17 -15.43 18.54
C ALA A 142 8.44 -16.06 19.72
N GLN A 143 7.10 -16.03 19.72
CA GLN A 143 6.27 -16.64 20.77
C GLN A 143 6.51 -18.15 20.87
N LYS A 144 6.49 -18.85 19.73
CA LYS A 144 6.61 -20.32 19.72
C LYS A 144 8.01 -20.81 20.08
N LYS A 145 9.05 -20.04 19.75
CA LYS A 145 10.46 -20.37 20.07
C LYS A 145 10.96 -19.73 21.37
N ASN A 146 10.10 -18.98 22.07
CA ASN A 146 10.47 -18.20 23.26
C ASN A 146 11.69 -17.29 23.02
N LEU A 147 11.72 -16.63 21.85
CA LEU A 147 12.76 -15.68 21.45
C LEU A 147 12.28 -14.25 21.67
N LYS A 148 13.22 -13.31 21.80
CA LYS A 148 12.88 -11.88 21.76
C LYS A 148 12.44 -11.52 20.35
N LEU A 149 11.33 -10.79 20.23
CA LEU A 149 10.75 -10.42 18.93
C LEU A 149 11.72 -9.67 18.01
N ILE A 150 12.58 -8.83 18.59
CA ILE A 150 13.57 -8.04 17.85
C ILE A 150 14.65 -8.91 17.19
N ASP A 151 14.84 -10.14 17.66
CA ASP A 151 15.85 -11.08 17.17
C ASP A 151 15.27 -12.07 16.14
N VAL A 152 14.01 -11.89 15.72
CA VAL A 152 13.31 -12.79 14.80
C VAL A 152 12.98 -12.10 13.48
N ASP A 153 13.44 -12.69 12.39
CA ASP A 153 13.10 -12.31 11.03
C ASP A 153 12.63 -13.53 10.22
N VAL A 154 11.39 -13.48 9.75
CA VAL A 154 10.71 -14.56 9.03
C VAL A 154 10.21 -13.97 7.71
N PRO A 155 10.76 -14.44 6.58
CA PRO A 155 10.28 -14.03 5.27
C PRO A 155 8.85 -14.57 5.01
N ASN A 156 7.85 -13.72 5.26
CA ASN A 156 6.46 -13.80 4.80
C ASN A 156 5.58 -14.94 5.38
N ALA A 157 4.49 -14.61 6.09
CA ALA A 157 3.42 -15.57 6.45
C ALA A 157 2.07 -14.87 6.69
N GLY A 158 1.01 -15.46 6.11
CA GLY A 158 -0.30 -14.85 5.89
C GLY A 158 -1.21 -14.57 7.10
N THR A 159 -2.51 -14.73 6.89
CA THR A 159 -3.58 -13.99 7.59
C THR A 159 -4.21 -14.72 8.78
N GLN A 160 -4.22 -14.08 9.97
CA GLN A 160 -4.89 -14.58 11.20
C GLN A 160 -5.64 -13.51 12.05
N VAL A 161 -5.69 -12.23 11.64
CA VAL A 161 -6.23 -11.16 12.52
C VAL A 161 -7.75 -10.99 12.46
N VAL A 162 -8.42 -11.48 11.41
CA VAL A 162 -9.89 -11.33 11.27
C VAL A 162 -10.62 -12.13 12.36
N ASP A 163 -10.12 -13.32 12.68
CA ASP A 163 -10.71 -14.20 13.68
C ASP A 163 -10.53 -13.65 15.10
N ALA A 164 -9.35 -13.08 15.39
CA ALA A 164 -9.04 -12.46 16.68
C ALA A 164 -9.89 -11.21 16.97
N LYS A 165 -10.49 -10.59 15.95
CA LYS A 165 -11.36 -9.41 16.07
C LYS A 165 -12.85 -9.74 16.01
N ALA A 166 -13.24 -11.02 16.05
CA ALA A 166 -14.64 -11.46 15.96
C ALA A 166 -15.41 -10.81 14.79
N GLY A 167 -14.73 -10.58 13.66
CA GLY A 167 -15.32 -9.94 12.48
C GLY A 167 -15.53 -8.42 12.56
N ALA A 168 -15.15 -7.75 13.66
CA ALA A 168 -15.36 -6.30 13.86
C ALA A 168 -14.37 -5.39 13.10
N GLY A 169 -13.57 -5.95 12.20
CA GLY A 169 -12.65 -5.20 11.33
C GLY A 169 -11.30 -5.88 11.12
N SER A 170 -10.49 -5.31 10.23
CA SER A 170 -9.14 -5.79 9.91
C SER A 170 -8.07 -5.23 10.85
N ALA A 171 -6.81 -5.64 10.66
CA ALA A 171 -5.67 -5.05 11.34
C ALA A 171 -5.52 -3.56 10.97
N THR A 172 -5.36 -2.68 11.97
CA THR A 172 -5.23 -1.24 11.79
C THR A 172 -3.84 -0.76 12.19
N LEU A 173 -3.50 -0.80 13.49
CA LEU A 173 -2.20 -0.33 14.00
C LEU A 173 -1.01 -1.14 13.49
N SER A 174 -1.12 -2.47 13.47
CA SER A 174 -0.05 -3.33 12.94
C SER A 174 0.13 -3.18 11.44
N MET A 175 -0.92 -2.85 10.69
CA MET A 175 -0.82 -2.53 9.26
C MET A 175 -0.14 -1.16 9.04
N ALA A 176 -0.49 -0.15 9.85
CA ALA A 176 0.17 1.16 9.80
C ALA A 176 1.67 1.05 10.11
N TYR A 177 2.04 0.28 11.13
CA TYR A 177 3.44 -0.01 11.46
C TYR A 177 4.16 -0.73 10.31
N ALA A 178 3.55 -1.79 9.76
CA ALA A 178 4.14 -2.55 8.64
C ALA A 178 4.33 -1.68 7.39
N ALA A 179 3.37 -0.82 7.07
CA ALA A 179 3.46 0.13 5.98
C ALA A 179 4.57 1.16 6.20
N ALA A 180 4.68 1.74 7.39
CA ALA A 180 5.75 2.68 7.73
C ALA A 180 7.13 2.04 7.59
N ARG A 181 7.30 0.79 8.07
CA ARG A 181 8.55 0.01 7.92
C ARG A 181 8.88 -0.28 6.47
N PHE A 182 7.89 -0.58 5.64
CA PHE A 182 8.11 -0.82 4.22
C PHE A 182 8.50 0.45 3.47
N VAL A 183 7.84 1.57 3.75
CA VAL A 183 8.20 2.88 3.19
C VAL A 183 9.60 3.30 3.62
N GLU A 184 9.96 3.13 4.89
CA GLU A 184 11.32 3.38 5.37
C GLU A 184 12.34 2.48 4.64
N SER A 185 12.01 1.20 4.42
CA SER A 185 12.83 0.30 3.62
C SER A 185 12.95 0.74 2.17
N SER A 186 11.87 1.20 1.52
CA SER A 186 11.90 1.74 0.15
C SER A 186 12.75 3.01 0.07
N LEU A 187 12.62 3.93 1.04
CA LEU A 187 13.43 5.14 1.14
C LEU A 187 14.92 4.80 1.31
N ARG A 188 15.25 3.74 2.06
CA ARG A 188 16.63 3.23 2.20
C ARG A 188 17.09 2.43 0.98
N ALA A 189 16.19 1.76 0.26
CA ALA A 189 16.49 0.96 -0.94
C ALA A 189 16.76 1.84 -2.17
N LEU A 190 16.28 3.08 -2.17
CA LEU A 190 16.75 4.13 -3.09
C LEU A 190 18.27 4.36 -3.01
N ASP A 191 18.94 3.89 -1.94
CA ASP A 191 20.40 3.83 -1.79
C ASP A 191 21.03 2.46 -2.19
N GLY A 192 20.31 1.60 -2.90
CA GLY A 192 20.90 0.52 -3.71
C GLY A 192 20.96 -0.90 -3.13
N ALA A 193 20.02 -1.33 -2.27
CA ALA A 193 20.02 -2.69 -1.70
C ALA A 193 19.10 -3.69 -2.45
N ARG A 194 19.53 -4.97 -2.56
CA ARG A 194 18.75 -6.11 -3.08
C ARG A 194 18.69 -7.25 -2.07
N TRP A 195 17.58 -8.00 -2.04
CA TRP A 195 17.43 -9.23 -1.24
C TRP A 195 16.46 -10.23 -1.88
N THR A 196 16.87 -11.49 -2.00
CA THR A 196 16.04 -12.71 -1.86
C THR A 196 16.92 -13.96 -1.68
N THR A 197 16.40 -15.02 -1.05
CA THR A 197 17.06 -16.32 -0.78
C THR A 197 16.41 -17.49 -1.54
N GLU A 198 17.09 -18.64 -1.63
CA GLU A 198 16.64 -19.82 -2.40
C GLU A 198 15.36 -20.49 -1.85
N TYR A 199 15.10 -20.38 -0.54
CA TYR A 199 13.88 -20.90 0.09
C TYR A 199 12.63 -20.12 -0.34
N GLU A 200 12.77 -18.80 -0.49
CA GLU A 200 11.70 -17.90 -0.90
C GLU A 200 11.28 -18.16 -2.36
N GLN A 201 12.22 -18.59 -3.22
CA GLN A 201 11.91 -18.99 -4.59
C GLN A 201 10.98 -20.22 -4.65
N LYS A 202 11.17 -21.22 -3.79
CA LYS A 202 10.32 -22.43 -3.75
C LYS A 202 8.93 -22.15 -3.18
N ALA A 203 8.82 -21.28 -2.17
CA ALA A 203 7.53 -20.84 -1.63
C ALA A 203 6.73 -20.03 -2.67
N LEU A 204 7.42 -19.21 -3.47
CA LEU A 204 6.81 -18.45 -4.56
C LEU A 204 6.20 -19.37 -5.63
N GLU A 205 6.90 -20.44 -6.03
CA GLU A 205 6.37 -21.42 -7.01
C GLU A 205 5.05 -22.06 -6.56
N ALA A 206 4.93 -22.42 -5.28
CA ALA A 206 3.72 -23.05 -4.74
C ALA A 206 2.50 -22.11 -4.75
N LEU A 207 2.73 -20.80 -4.60
CA LEU A 207 1.66 -19.79 -4.53
C LEU A 207 1.22 -19.26 -5.90
N LYS A 208 1.93 -19.59 -6.99
CA LYS A 208 1.63 -19.08 -8.34
C LYS A 208 0.19 -19.37 -8.78
N HIS A 209 -0.32 -20.55 -8.46
CA HIS A 209 -1.66 -20.96 -8.88
C HIS A 209 -2.77 -20.19 -8.15
N GLU A 210 -2.62 -19.93 -6.84
CA GLU A 210 -3.57 -19.13 -6.06
C GLU A 210 -3.52 -17.65 -6.42
N LEU A 211 -2.31 -17.15 -6.72
CA LEU A 211 -2.10 -15.76 -7.10
C LEU A 211 -2.68 -15.45 -8.49
N LYS A 212 -2.63 -16.42 -9.42
CA LYS A 212 -3.10 -16.27 -10.80
C LYS A 212 -4.55 -15.77 -10.87
N ALA A 213 -5.47 -16.39 -10.13
CA ALA A 213 -6.88 -16.00 -10.13
C ALA A 213 -7.09 -14.56 -9.61
N SER A 214 -6.33 -14.15 -8.59
CA SER A 214 -6.40 -12.79 -8.04
C SER A 214 -5.83 -11.75 -9.00
N ILE A 215 -4.77 -12.10 -9.73
CA ILE A 215 -4.17 -11.27 -10.79
C ILE A 215 -5.17 -11.10 -11.93
N GLU A 216 -5.71 -12.21 -12.45
CA GLU A 216 -6.67 -12.20 -13.55
C GLU A 216 -7.92 -11.37 -13.21
N LYS A 217 -8.42 -11.49 -11.97
CA LYS A 217 -9.55 -10.68 -11.49
C LYS A 217 -9.24 -9.18 -11.52
N GLY A 218 -8.05 -8.78 -11.08
CA GLY A 218 -7.60 -7.38 -11.09
C GLY A 218 -7.44 -6.84 -12.52
N VAL A 219 -6.76 -7.59 -13.38
CA VAL A 219 -6.56 -7.23 -14.80
C VAL A 219 -7.90 -7.08 -15.52
N ALA A 220 -8.80 -8.05 -15.36
CA ALA A 220 -10.12 -8.02 -15.99
C ALA A 220 -10.97 -6.83 -15.54
N PHE A 221 -10.86 -6.43 -14.26
CA PHE A 221 -11.55 -5.24 -13.75
C PHE A 221 -11.06 -3.96 -14.45
N ALA A 222 -9.74 -3.76 -14.51
CA ALA A 222 -9.15 -2.56 -15.12
C ALA A 222 -9.45 -2.47 -16.62
N GLN A 223 -9.44 -3.60 -17.34
CA GLN A 223 -9.73 -3.64 -18.77
C GLN A 223 -11.21 -3.43 -19.10
N LYS A 224 -12.14 -4.01 -18.32
CA LYS A 224 -13.58 -3.81 -18.53
C LYS A 224 -14.01 -2.35 -18.45
N GLN A 225 -13.38 -1.56 -17.57
CA GLN A 225 -13.73 -0.15 -17.43
C GLN A 225 -13.12 0.75 -18.51
N ALA A 226 -12.00 0.37 -19.12
CA ALA A 226 -11.41 1.12 -20.23
C ALA A 226 -12.29 1.09 -21.50
N VAL A 227 -13.12 0.06 -21.66
CA VAL A 227 -14.07 -0.08 -22.78
C VAL A 227 -15.38 0.71 -22.55
N ALA A 228 -15.62 1.14 -21.30
CA ALA A 228 -16.86 1.82 -20.90
C ALA A 228 -16.71 3.36 -20.76
N ALA A 229 -15.51 3.90 -20.97
CA ALA A 229 -15.17 5.32 -20.91
C ALA A 229 -14.90 5.87 -22.32
#